data_AF-A0A556MMY0-F1
#
_entry.id   AF-A0A556MMY0-F1
#
_cell.length_a   1.000
_cell.length_b   1.000
_cell.length_c   1.000
_cell.angle_alpha   90.00
_cell.angle_beta   90.00
_cell.angle_gamma   90.00
#
_symmetry.space_group_name_H-M   'P 1'
#
loop_
_entity.id
_entity.type
_entity.pdbx_description
1 polymer ?
#
loop_
_entity_poly.entity_id
_entity_poly.type
_entity_poly.pdbx_seq_one_letter_code
_entity_poly.pdbx_strand_id
1 'polypeptide(L)'
;MNLNQKRTPFAEVLNHLDRKYSNFDGTGYHEPYYDYIEGAPDESATGTGMQGTKVFQADPYQIIVENPDKVAHKAIIFGKNKFSSKPNFGSDPEIKITMGQPGVEYVELLESSASAFVTQFMRIESDNKLQITKFITVNERNPNGNSNQRSLNMQQFKSAYQNLENMLDAPINEKITGSTYWEIEIEPLTRVFYTIFPLYKVDISEPLSGNEPIKTFGPARVNTAGLILPQQTLLPRR
;
A
#
# COMPACT_ATOMS: atom_id res chain seq x y z
N MET A 1 4.64 42.88 16.14
CA MET A 1 3.37 42.80 15.37
C MET A 1 2.85 41.38 15.49
N ASN A 2 1.77 41.17 16.24
CA ASN A 2 1.14 39.86 16.43
C ASN A 2 0.20 39.56 15.26
N LEU A 3 0.61 38.68 14.35
CA LEU A 3 -0.28 38.07 13.38
C LEU A 3 -0.96 36.87 14.05
N ASN A 4 -2.26 37.01 14.32
CA ASN A 4 -3.14 35.90 14.68
C ASN A 4 -3.14 34.86 13.55
N GLN A 5 -2.21 33.92 13.59
CA GLN A 5 -2.24 32.72 12.76
C GLN A 5 -3.44 31.89 13.22
N LYS A 6 -4.50 31.87 12.41
CA LYS A 6 -5.62 30.93 12.57
C LYS A 6 -5.02 29.53 12.66
N ARG A 7 -5.24 28.85 13.79
CA ARG A 7 -4.91 27.44 14.00
C ARG A 7 -5.74 26.59 13.07
N THR A 8 -5.24 26.37 11.87
CA THR A 8 -5.76 25.35 10.97
C THR A 8 -4.90 24.10 11.13
N PRO A 9 -5.47 22.89 10.96
CA PRO A 9 -4.69 21.65 11.06
C PRO A 9 -3.45 21.66 10.15
N PHE A 10 -3.56 22.32 9.00
CA PHE A 10 -2.45 22.50 8.07
C PHE A 10 -1.34 23.42 8.59
N ALA A 11 -1.69 24.50 9.29
CA ALA A 11 -0.70 25.40 9.91
C ALA A 11 0.02 24.73 11.09
N GLU A 12 -0.65 23.81 11.79
CA GLU A 12 -0.03 23.01 12.85
C GLU A 12 0.95 21.98 12.28
N VAL A 13 0.60 21.32 11.17
CA VAL A 13 1.51 20.43 10.44
C VAL A 13 2.76 21.17 9.98
N LEU A 14 2.61 22.36 9.39
CA LEU A 14 3.74 23.18 8.95
C LEU A 14 4.63 23.63 10.11
N ASN A 15 4.05 24.09 11.22
CA ASN A 15 4.81 24.47 12.42
C ASN A 15 5.51 23.27 13.07
N HIS A 16 4.93 22.07 12.99
CA HIS A 16 5.54 20.84 13.50
C HIS A 16 6.74 20.43 12.65
N LEU A 17 6.63 20.54 11.32
CA LEU A 17 7.76 20.33 10.41
C LEU A 17 8.88 21.36 10.68
N ASP A 18 8.54 22.64 10.83
CA ASP A 18 9.52 23.71 11.04
C ASP A 18 10.34 23.49 12.33
N ARG A 19 9.67 23.14 13.45
CA ARG A 19 10.36 22.81 14.71
C ARG A 19 11.20 21.54 14.63
N LYS A 20 10.77 20.56 13.82
CA LYS A 20 11.49 19.28 13.66
C LYS A 20 12.79 19.45 12.88
N TYR A 21 12.87 20.43 11.98
CA TYR A 21 14.04 20.65 11.12
C TYR A 21 14.87 21.90 11.46
N SER A 22 14.41 22.78 12.36
CA SER A 22 15.12 24.01 12.72
C SER A 22 16.41 23.80 13.53
N ASN A 23 16.62 22.64 14.14
CA ASN A 23 17.72 22.40 15.08
C ASN A 23 18.73 21.33 14.62
N PHE A 24 18.87 21.12 13.31
CA PHE A 24 19.74 20.07 12.76
C PHE A 24 21.21 20.54 12.67
N ASP A 25 22.04 20.17 13.66
CA ASP A 25 23.48 20.55 13.71
C ASP A 25 24.44 19.62 12.92
N GLY A 26 23.92 18.61 12.23
CA GLY A 26 24.70 17.78 11.32
C GLY A 26 25.65 16.76 11.97
N THR A 27 25.58 16.48 13.28
CA THR A 27 26.54 15.55 13.94
C THR A 27 26.01 14.14 14.25
N GLY A 28 24.76 13.81 13.94
CA GLY A 28 24.16 12.51 14.31
C GLY A 28 23.91 11.56 13.14
N TYR A 29 24.94 10.93 12.57
CA TYR A 29 24.74 9.69 11.80
C TYR A 29 24.67 8.52 12.79
N HIS A 30 23.45 8.11 13.15
CA HIS A 30 23.18 6.79 13.73
C HIS A 30 22.37 5.99 12.72
N GLU A 31 22.89 4.83 12.34
CA GLU A 31 22.17 3.83 11.56
C GLU A 31 20.87 3.47 12.31
N PRO A 32 19.74 3.28 11.62
CA PRO A 32 18.49 2.94 12.29
C PRO A 32 18.62 1.56 12.95
N TYR A 33 18.58 1.56 14.30
CA TYR A 33 18.45 0.37 15.11
C TYR A 33 17.04 -0.20 14.93
N TYR A 34 16.96 -1.45 14.47
CA TYR A 34 15.71 -2.18 14.33
C TYR A 34 15.51 -3.03 15.59
N ASP A 35 14.51 -2.71 16.41
CA ASP A 35 14.15 -3.54 17.55
C ASP A 35 13.19 -4.66 17.10
N TYR A 36 13.61 -5.91 17.25
CA TYR A 36 12.99 -7.09 16.65
C TYR A 36 12.30 -8.00 17.68
N ILE A 37 11.54 -7.43 18.62
CA ILE A 37 10.77 -8.24 19.58
C ILE A 37 9.31 -7.77 19.62
N GLU A 38 8.42 -8.68 19.21
CA GLU A 38 6.97 -8.57 19.37
C GLU A 38 6.63 -8.39 20.86
N GLY A 39 6.07 -7.22 21.20
CA GLY A 39 5.28 -7.06 22.42
C GLY A 39 5.93 -6.36 23.62
N ALA A 40 6.99 -5.57 23.47
CA ALA A 40 7.46 -4.70 24.55
C ALA A 40 6.80 -3.30 24.47
N PRO A 41 6.22 -2.76 25.55
CA PRO A 41 5.93 -1.33 25.62
C PRO A 41 7.27 -0.60 25.69
N ASP A 42 7.59 0.20 24.67
CA ASP A 42 8.81 1.01 24.65
C ASP A 42 8.75 2.12 25.72
N GLU A 43 9.19 1.76 26.93
CA GLU A 43 9.96 2.65 27.80
C GLU A 43 11.45 2.59 27.42
N SER A 44 11.79 2.81 26.15
CA SER A 44 13.16 3.04 25.71
C SER A 44 13.47 4.54 25.77
N ALA A 45 13.37 5.07 26.99
CA ALA A 45 13.95 6.35 27.38
C ALA A 45 15.47 6.18 27.58
N THR A 46 16.25 6.23 26.50
CA THR A 46 17.68 6.53 26.59
C THR A 46 18.04 7.70 25.70
N GLY A 47 17.81 8.89 26.24
CA GLY A 47 18.78 9.99 26.22
C GLY A 47 19.35 10.42 24.87
N THR A 48 18.52 10.94 23.97
CA THR A 48 18.74 12.15 23.17
C THR A 48 17.44 12.41 22.39
N GLY A 49 16.92 13.63 22.42
CA GLY A 49 15.53 13.97 22.03
C GLY A 49 15.17 13.87 20.54
N MET A 50 15.58 12.83 19.82
CA MET A 50 15.04 12.50 18.50
C MET A 50 13.86 11.53 18.65
N GLN A 51 12.66 12.01 18.35
CA GLN A 51 11.49 11.15 18.11
C GLN A 51 11.83 10.19 16.96
N GLY A 52 12.18 8.95 17.31
CA GLY A 52 12.25 7.86 16.34
C GLY A 52 10.85 7.62 15.77
N THR A 53 10.73 7.65 14.44
CA THR A 53 9.48 7.26 13.77
C THR A 53 9.20 5.80 14.13
N LYS A 54 8.08 5.54 14.80
CA LYS A 54 7.65 4.18 15.12
C LYS A 54 7.38 3.44 13.80
N VAL A 55 8.16 2.40 13.54
CA VAL A 55 7.98 1.55 12.36
C VAL A 55 7.10 0.37 12.78
N PHE A 56 5.91 0.27 12.19
CA PHE A 56 4.98 -0.82 12.46
C PHE A 56 5.23 -2.00 11.50
N GLN A 57 4.88 -3.22 11.90
CA GLN A 57 4.80 -4.31 10.94
C GLN A 57 3.48 -4.18 10.15
N ALA A 58 3.55 -4.21 8.82
CA ALA A 58 2.34 -4.16 7.99
C ALA A 58 1.62 -5.51 8.02
N ASP A 59 0.33 -5.47 8.35
CA ASP A 59 -0.59 -6.56 8.04
C ASP A 59 -0.96 -6.48 6.54
N PRO A 60 -0.72 -7.53 5.75
CA PRO A 60 -1.01 -7.51 4.33
C PRO A 60 -2.51 -7.61 4.06
N TYR A 61 -2.98 -6.94 3.00
CA TYR A 61 -4.31 -7.19 2.46
C TYR A 61 -4.23 -8.36 1.49
N GLN A 62 -5.03 -9.41 1.71
CA GLN A 62 -5.09 -10.53 0.79
C GLN A 62 -6.43 -10.54 0.06
N ILE A 63 -6.38 -10.30 -1.24
CA ILE A 63 -7.55 -10.27 -2.12
C ILE A 63 -7.54 -11.53 -2.97
N ILE A 64 -8.61 -12.31 -2.90
CA ILE A 64 -8.78 -13.53 -3.69
C ILE A 64 -9.74 -13.22 -4.83
N VAL A 65 -9.28 -13.43 -6.05
CA VAL A 65 -10.09 -13.25 -7.27
C VAL A 65 -10.21 -14.59 -7.97
N GLU A 66 -11.44 -15.01 -8.23
CA GLU A 66 -11.73 -16.28 -8.90
C GLU A 66 -12.59 -16.04 -10.13
N ASN A 67 -12.19 -16.65 -11.24
CA ASN A 67 -12.98 -16.79 -12.45
C ASN A 67 -13.38 -18.26 -12.62
N PRO A 68 -14.63 -18.64 -12.30
CA PRO A 68 -15.11 -20.01 -12.45
C PRO A 68 -15.58 -20.32 -13.88
N ASP A 69 -15.62 -19.34 -14.79
CA ASP A 69 -16.09 -19.55 -16.16
C ASP A 69 -14.97 -20.03 -17.10
N LYS A 70 -15.36 -20.50 -18.29
CA LYS A 70 -14.48 -20.97 -19.36
C LYS A 70 -13.95 -19.86 -20.25
N VAL A 71 -14.38 -18.62 -20.03
CA VAL A 71 -13.90 -17.43 -20.74
C VAL A 71 -13.13 -16.52 -19.79
N ALA A 72 -12.15 -15.78 -20.30
CA ALA A 72 -11.45 -14.77 -19.51
C ALA A 72 -12.37 -13.58 -19.19
N HIS A 73 -12.29 -13.08 -17.97
CA HIS A 73 -13.17 -12.01 -17.47
C HIS A 73 -12.38 -10.90 -16.79
N LYS A 74 -12.96 -9.70 -16.76
CA LYS A 74 -12.34 -8.53 -16.17
C LYS A 74 -12.67 -8.42 -14.69
N ALA A 75 -11.63 -8.34 -13.86
CA ALA A 75 -11.72 -7.98 -12.46
C ALA A 75 -11.28 -6.53 -12.24
N ILE A 76 -12.06 -5.82 -11.42
CA ILE A 76 -11.75 -4.48 -10.93
C ILE A 76 -11.46 -4.55 -9.43
N ILE A 77 -10.26 -4.12 -9.05
CA ILE A 77 -9.83 -4.04 -7.64
C ILE A 77 -9.71 -2.56 -7.25
N PHE A 78 -10.13 -2.22 -6.03
CA PHE A 78 -10.23 -0.84 -5.53
C PHE A 78 -11.23 0.04 -6.31
N GLY A 79 -11.08 1.37 -6.23
CA GLY A 79 -11.92 2.33 -6.96
C GLY A 79 -13.23 2.71 -6.28
N LYS A 80 -13.23 2.84 -4.94
CA LYS A 80 -14.41 3.16 -4.13
C LYS A 80 -15.30 4.23 -4.75
N ASN A 81 -14.74 5.36 -5.17
CA ASN A 81 -15.50 6.52 -5.64
C ASN A 81 -16.32 6.23 -6.90
N LYS A 82 -15.89 5.26 -7.73
CA LYS A 82 -16.55 4.91 -8.99
C LYS A 82 -17.39 3.63 -8.88
N PHE A 83 -16.95 2.68 -8.05
CA PHE A 83 -17.42 1.30 -8.11
C PHE A 83 -18.14 0.80 -6.85
N SER A 84 -18.13 1.55 -5.74
CA SER A 84 -18.83 1.17 -4.50
C SER A 84 -20.31 0.83 -4.70
N SER A 85 -21.00 1.55 -5.59
CA SER A 85 -22.42 1.34 -5.87
C SER A 85 -22.68 0.55 -7.16
N LYS A 86 -21.63 0.00 -7.80
CA LYS A 86 -21.77 -0.77 -9.04
C LYS A 86 -21.93 -2.25 -8.71
N PRO A 87 -22.72 -3.01 -9.50
CA PRO A 87 -22.77 -4.46 -9.39
C PRO A 87 -21.36 -5.04 -9.44
N ASN A 88 -21.08 -5.99 -8.54
CA ASN A 88 -19.78 -6.65 -8.38
C ASN A 88 -18.58 -5.69 -8.38
N PHE A 89 -18.76 -4.49 -7.82
CA PHE A 89 -17.71 -3.47 -7.75
C PHE A 89 -17.10 -3.12 -9.12
N GLY A 90 -17.91 -3.22 -10.19
CA GLY A 90 -17.48 -2.95 -11.56
C GLY A 90 -16.74 -4.09 -12.27
N SER A 91 -16.52 -5.21 -11.60
CA SER A 91 -16.04 -6.44 -12.24
C SER A 91 -17.15 -7.12 -13.05
N ASP A 92 -16.76 -8.00 -13.96
CA ASP A 92 -17.70 -8.83 -14.69
C ASP A 92 -18.52 -9.72 -13.73
N PRO A 93 -19.79 -10.06 -14.04
CA PRO A 93 -20.68 -10.79 -13.12
C PRO A 93 -20.15 -12.16 -12.65
N GLU A 94 -19.36 -12.83 -13.48
CA GLU A 94 -18.81 -14.16 -13.23
C GLU A 94 -17.63 -14.15 -12.25
N ILE A 95 -16.95 -13.00 -12.11
CA ILE A 95 -15.80 -12.84 -11.21
C ILE A 95 -16.27 -12.85 -9.75
N LYS A 96 -15.59 -13.64 -8.92
CA LYS A 96 -15.80 -13.64 -7.47
C LYS A 96 -14.60 -12.98 -6.79
N ILE A 97 -14.85 -11.90 -6.05
CA ILE A 97 -13.84 -11.22 -5.23
C ILE A 97 -14.15 -11.48 -3.76
N THR A 98 -13.17 -12.01 -3.04
CA THR A 98 -13.26 -12.29 -1.60
C THR A 98 -11.99 -11.87 -0.89
N MET A 99 -12.04 -11.72 0.43
CA MET A 99 -10.86 -11.45 1.25
C MET A 99 -10.29 -12.75 1.79
N GLY A 100 -8.97 -12.83 1.89
CA GLY A 100 -8.28 -13.94 2.55
C GLY A 100 -8.37 -13.88 4.08
N GLN A 101 -8.60 -12.68 4.64
CA GLN A 101 -8.81 -12.49 6.06
C GLN A 101 -10.19 -13.01 6.50
N PRO A 102 -10.27 -13.94 7.46
CA PRO A 102 -11.55 -14.47 7.94
C PRO A 102 -12.45 -13.37 8.51
N GLY A 103 -13.72 -13.36 8.10
CA GLY A 103 -14.72 -12.44 8.61
C GLY A 103 -14.65 -11.01 8.09
N VAL A 104 -13.76 -10.72 7.12
CA VAL A 104 -13.65 -9.42 6.46
C VAL A 104 -14.30 -9.50 5.08
N GLU A 105 -15.22 -8.61 4.77
CA GLU A 105 -15.78 -8.51 3.43
C GLU A 105 -14.96 -7.59 2.52
N TYR A 106 -15.00 -7.83 1.22
CA TYR A 106 -14.27 -7.00 0.26
C TYR A 106 -14.72 -5.53 0.27
N VAL A 107 -16.00 -5.27 0.60
CA VAL A 107 -16.51 -3.91 0.76
C VAL A 107 -15.79 -3.15 1.87
N GLU A 108 -15.37 -3.82 2.94
CA GLU A 108 -14.65 -3.19 4.05
C GLU A 108 -13.25 -2.74 3.61
N LEU A 109 -12.55 -3.56 2.80
CA LEU A 109 -11.30 -3.16 2.19
C LEU A 109 -11.50 -1.97 1.25
N LEU A 110 -12.56 -2.01 0.42
CA LEU A 110 -12.88 -0.92 -0.51
C LEU A 110 -13.15 0.38 0.25
N GLU A 111 -13.87 0.32 1.37
CA GLU A 111 -14.10 1.46 2.26
C GLU A 111 -12.80 1.97 2.89
N SER A 112 -11.94 1.08 3.40
CA SER A 112 -10.64 1.47 3.96
C SER A 112 -9.71 2.07 2.89
N SER A 113 -9.83 1.68 1.63
CA SER A 113 -9.01 2.23 0.53
C SER A 113 -9.33 3.68 0.18
N ALA A 114 -10.41 4.25 0.74
CA ALA A 114 -10.67 5.68 0.71
C ALA A 114 -9.55 6.48 1.38
N SER A 115 -9.02 5.95 2.48
CA SER A 115 -7.84 6.46 3.16
C SER A 115 -6.62 6.04 2.35
N ALA A 116 -5.93 7.02 1.79
CA ALA A 116 -4.84 6.75 0.86
C ALA A 116 -3.75 5.90 1.52
N PHE A 117 -3.25 4.91 0.79
CA PHE A 117 -2.10 4.11 1.17
C PHE A 117 -1.18 3.91 -0.04
N VAL A 118 0.07 3.60 0.22
CA VAL A 118 1.08 3.32 -0.81
C VAL A 118 1.48 1.87 -0.66
N THR A 119 1.48 1.10 -1.73
CA THR A 119 2.01 -0.27 -1.71
C THR A 119 3.53 -0.23 -1.69
N GLN A 120 4.16 -1.22 -1.06
CA GLN A 120 5.60 -1.48 -1.18
C GLN A 120 5.87 -2.68 -2.08
N PHE A 121 5.03 -3.69 -1.91
CA PHE A 121 5.28 -5.02 -2.41
C PHE A 121 3.95 -5.71 -2.63
N MET A 122 3.91 -6.56 -3.64
CA MET A 122 2.77 -7.42 -3.90
C MET A 122 3.26 -8.80 -4.28
N ARG A 123 2.63 -9.81 -3.70
CA ARG A 123 2.77 -11.20 -4.08
C ARG A 123 1.52 -11.65 -4.83
N ILE A 124 1.71 -12.28 -5.98
CA ILE A 124 0.67 -12.90 -6.78
C ILE A 124 0.88 -14.41 -6.74
N GLU A 125 -0.13 -15.17 -6.35
CA GLU A 125 -0.13 -16.62 -6.39
C GLU A 125 -1.31 -17.12 -7.22
N SER A 126 -1.08 -18.10 -8.10
CA SER A 126 -2.10 -18.72 -8.94
C SER A 126 -1.59 -20.05 -9.50
N ASP A 127 -2.48 -21.04 -9.60
CA ASP A 127 -2.18 -22.32 -10.25
C ASP A 127 -2.01 -22.17 -11.77
N ASN A 128 -2.63 -21.13 -12.35
CA ASN A 128 -2.43 -20.78 -13.75
C ASN A 128 -1.21 -19.87 -13.92
N LYS A 129 -0.16 -20.40 -14.54
CA LYS A 129 1.11 -19.70 -14.78
C LYS A 129 1.00 -18.52 -15.74
N LEU A 130 -0.01 -18.48 -16.61
CA LEU A 130 -0.21 -17.34 -17.52
C LEU A 130 -0.76 -16.13 -16.76
N GLN A 131 -1.51 -16.38 -15.69
CA GLN A 131 -2.18 -15.35 -14.91
C GLN A 131 -1.19 -14.47 -14.12
N ILE A 132 -0.15 -15.06 -13.52
CA ILE A 132 0.81 -14.33 -12.68
C ILE A 132 1.57 -13.25 -13.45
N THR A 133 1.72 -13.40 -14.76
CA THR A 133 2.45 -12.45 -15.63
C THR A 133 1.54 -11.45 -16.36
N LYS A 134 0.23 -11.50 -16.15
CA LYS A 134 -0.71 -10.57 -16.80
C LYS A 134 -0.44 -9.14 -16.39
N PHE A 135 -0.74 -8.21 -17.30
CA PHE A 135 -0.68 -6.79 -16.99
C PHE A 135 -1.74 -6.41 -15.96
N ILE A 136 -1.36 -5.52 -15.05
CA ILE A 136 -2.31 -4.83 -14.17
C ILE A 136 -2.39 -3.39 -14.64
N THR A 137 -3.58 -2.97 -15.07
CA THR A 137 -3.79 -1.60 -15.53
C THR A 137 -4.27 -0.75 -14.38
N VAL A 138 -3.42 0.17 -13.92
CA VAL A 138 -3.76 1.12 -12.86
C VAL A 138 -4.37 2.36 -13.48
N ASN A 139 -5.60 2.66 -13.08
CA ASN A 139 -6.37 3.80 -13.52
C ASN A 139 -6.60 4.73 -12.33
N GLU A 140 -6.49 6.04 -12.57
CA GLU A 140 -6.82 7.07 -11.60
C GLU A 140 -7.71 8.09 -12.30
N ARG A 141 -8.89 8.36 -11.71
CA ARG A 141 -9.78 9.40 -12.20
C ARG A 141 -10.06 10.42 -11.11
N ASN A 142 -9.51 11.61 -11.30
CA ASN A 142 -9.67 12.70 -10.37
C ASN A 142 -11.00 13.44 -10.60
N PRO A 143 -11.63 14.01 -9.55
CA PRO A 143 -12.89 14.74 -9.67
C PRO A 143 -12.82 15.97 -10.58
N ASN A 144 -11.62 16.51 -10.80
CA ASN A 144 -11.38 17.61 -11.73
C ASN A 144 -11.43 17.20 -13.21
N GLY A 145 -11.71 15.93 -13.52
CA GLY A 145 -11.80 15.41 -14.89
C GLY A 145 -10.50 14.84 -15.43
N ASN A 146 -9.37 15.01 -14.73
CA ASN A 146 -8.11 14.42 -15.15
C ASN A 146 -8.12 12.90 -14.93
N SER A 147 -7.66 12.17 -15.93
CA SER A 147 -7.50 10.71 -15.86
C SER A 147 -6.07 10.33 -16.21
N ASN A 148 -5.48 9.46 -15.38
CA ASN A 148 -4.18 8.86 -15.65
C ASN A 148 -4.36 7.35 -15.74
N GLN A 149 -3.65 6.73 -16.68
CA GLN A 149 -3.63 5.28 -16.85
C GLN A 149 -2.19 4.84 -17.05
N ARG A 150 -1.80 3.77 -16.35
CA ARG A 150 -0.50 3.11 -16.51
C ARG A 150 -0.70 1.60 -16.47
N SER A 151 0.11 0.87 -17.21
CA SER A 151 0.11 -0.59 -17.21
C SER A 151 1.35 -1.09 -16.49
N LEU A 152 1.15 -1.92 -15.47
CA LEU A 152 2.20 -2.62 -14.77
C LEU A 152 2.49 -3.93 -15.50
N ASN A 153 3.70 -4.02 -16.07
CA ASN A 153 4.19 -5.25 -16.67
C ASN A 153 4.68 -6.19 -15.56
N MET A 154 3.85 -7.15 -15.15
CA MET A 154 4.23 -8.08 -14.08
C MET A 154 5.35 -9.03 -14.50
N GLN A 155 5.49 -9.33 -15.80
CA GLN A 155 6.54 -10.20 -16.31
C GLN A 155 7.95 -9.70 -15.98
N GLN A 156 8.17 -8.39 -15.85
CA GLN A 156 9.48 -7.82 -15.56
C GLN A 156 10.03 -8.23 -14.19
N PHE A 157 9.17 -8.65 -13.26
CA PHE A 157 9.55 -9.06 -11.91
C PHE A 157 9.91 -10.54 -11.83
N LYS A 158 9.70 -11.30 -12.91
CA LYS A 158 10.08 -12.70 -12.95
C LYS A 158 11.60 -12.82 -13.05
N SER A 159 12.23 -13.28 -11.97
CA SER A 159 13.66 -13.56 -11.97
C SER A 159 13.97 -14.83 -12.75
N ALA A 160 15.08 -14.82 -13.50
CA ALA A 160 15.59 -16.02 -14.17
C ALA A 160 16.01 -17.13 -13.19
N TYR A 161 16.21 -16.79 -11.91
CA TYR A 161 16.65 -17.72 -10.86
C TYR A 161 15.52 -18.15 -9.91
N GLN A 162 14.31 -17.60 -10.05
CA GLN A 162 13.16 -18.04 -9.24
C GLN A 162 12.54 -19.29 -9.88
N ASN A 163 12.67 -20.43 -9.20
CA ASN A 163 12.10 -21.72 -9.61
C ASN A 163 10.63 -21.91 -9.17
N LEU A 164 9.98 -20.88 -8.64
CA LEU A 164 8.60 -20.94 -8.17
C LEU A 164 7.67 -20.55 -9.32
N GLU A 165 6.99 -21.52 -9.91
CA GLU A 165 6.21 -21.30 -11.13
C GLU A 165 4.81 -20.71 -10.90
N ASN A 166 4.28 -20.84 -9.68
CA ASN A 166 2.92 -20.46 -9.33
C ASN A 166 2.86 -19.18 -8.48
N MET A 167 4.00 -18.51 -8.30
CA MET A 167 4.12 -17.33 -7.45
C MET A 167 5.03 -16.29 -8.11
N LEU A 168 4.64 -15.03 -7.99
CA LEU A 168 5.41 -13.89 -8.43
C LEU A 168 5.45 -12.82 -7.33
N ASP A 169 6.67 -12.38 -7.03
CA ASP A 169 6.94 -11.33 -6.07
C ASP A 169 7.34 -10.05 -6.80
N ALA A 170 6.59 -8.97 -6.57
CA ALA A 170 6.73 -7.72 -7.31
C ALA A 170 6.86 -6.52 -6.37
N PRO A 171 8.02 -5.83 -6.36
CA PRO A 171 8.13 -4.54 -5.69
C PRO A 171 7.32 -3.49 -6.48
N ILE A 172 6.21 -3.04 -5.90
CA ILE A 172 5.31 -2.06 -6.51
C ILE A 172 5.11 -0.89 -5.57
N ASN A 173 5.39 0.33 -6.06
CA ASN A 173 5.23 1.57 -5.29
C ASN A 173 4.01 2.34 -5.80
N GLU A 174 2.82 1.80 -5.55
CA GLU A 174 1.59 2.35 -6.08
C GLU A 174 0.74 3.04 -5.03
N LYS A 175 0.41 4.31 -5.29
CA LYS A 175 -0.51 5.07 -4.46
C LYS A 175 -1.94 4.65 -4.77
N ILE A 176 -2.60 4.06 -3.79
CA ILE A 176 -4.02 3.73 -3.82
C ILE A 176 -4.79 4.82 -3.09
N THR A 177 -5.84 5.31 -3.74
CA THR A 177 -6.79 6.28 -3.20
C THR A 177 -8.19 5.83 -3.57
N GLY A 178 -9.23 6.47 -3.01
CA GLY A 178 -10.62 6.17 -3.40
C GLY A 178 -10.92 6.33 -4.89
N SER A 179 -10.10 7.09 -5.64
CA SER A 179 -10.22 7.30 -7.09
C SER A 179 -9.33 6.39 -7.94
N THR A 180 -8.45 5.61 -7.30
CA THR A 180 -7.54 4.68 -7.99
C THR A 180 -8.18 3.30 -8.05
N TYR A 181 -8.15 2.66 -9.22
CA TYR A 181 -8.57 1.27 -9.39
C TYR A 181 -7.64 0.51 -10.31
N TRP A 182 -7.56 -0.79 -10.07
CA TRP A 182 -6.78 -1.72 -10.88
C TRP A 182 -7.74 -2.53 -11.73
N GLU A 183 -7.38 -2.68 -13.00
CA GLU A 183 -8.09 -3.51 -13.96
C GLU A 183 -7.17 -4.65 -14.38
N ILE A 184 -7.69 -5.87 -14.25
CA ILE A 184 -6.95 -7.11 -14.46
C ILE A 184 -7.84 -8.08 -15.22
N GLU A 185 -7.30 -8.70 -16.26
CA GLU A 185 -7.93 -9.84 -16.93
C GLU A 185 -7.60 -11.12 -16.14
N ILE A 186 -8.63 -11.89 -15.79
CA ILE A 186 -8.51 -13.16 -15.09
C ILE A 186 -8.82 -14.28 -16.08
N GLU A 187 -7.82 -15.12 -16.33
CA GLU A 187 -7.91 -16.31 -17.18
C GLU A 187 -9.05 -17.24 -16.72
N PRO A 188 -9.61 -18.05 -17.64
CA PRO A 188 -10.71 -18.95 -17.30
C PRO A 188 -10.27 -20.01 -16.30
N LEU A 189 -11.23 -20.49 -15.50
CA LEU A 189 -11.03 -21.53 -14.48
C LEU A 189 -9.83 -21.27 -13.56
N THR A 190 -9.61 -20.00 -13.20
CA THR A 190 -8.41 -19.55 -12.49
C THR A 190 -8.78 -18.86 -11.19
N ARG A 191 -8.02 -19.15 -10.13
CA ARG A 191 -8.06 -18.43 -8.86
C ARG A 191 -6.71 -17.80 -8.58
N VAL A 192 -6.73 -16.55 -8.13
CA VAL A 192 -5.54 -15.74 -7.89
C VAL A 192 -5.60 -15.12 -6.51
N PHE A 193 -4.47 -15.13 -5.83
CA PHE A 193 -4.28 -14.47 -4.54
C PHE A 193 -3.36 -13.25 -4.75
N TYR A 194 -3.89 -12.06 -4.52
CA TYR A 194 -3.14 -10.81 -4.49
C TYR A 194 -2.88 -10.42 -3.04
N THR A 195 -1.65 -10.60 -2.58
CA THR A 195 -1.23 -10.22 -1.23
C THR A 195 -0.45 -8.91 -1.32
N ILE A 196 -1.04 -7.82 -0.82
CA ILE A 196 -0.52 -6.46 -0.95
C ILE A 196 0.00 -5.99 0.40
N PHE A 197 1.26 -5.56 0.42
CA PHE A 197 1.92 -5.03 1.60
C PHE A 197 1.99 -3.50 1.51
N PRO A 198 1.29 -2.76 2.39
CA PRO A 198 1.36 -1.31 2.41
C PRO A 198 2.70 -0.82 3.00
N LEU A 199 3.28 0.21 2.40
CA LEU A 199 4.43 0.97 2.93
C LEU A 199 3.96 2.06 3.90
N TYR A 200 2.93 2.80 3.50
CA TYR A 200 2.34 3.88 4.28
C TYR A 200 0.82 3.75 4.27
N LYS A 201 0.20 4.03 5.42
CA LYS A 201 -1.25 4.19 5.53
C LYS A 201 -1.54 5.52 6.23
N VAL A 202 -2.39 6.34 5.61
CA VAL A 202 -2.87 7.56 6.25
C VAL A 202 -3.97 7.18 7.23
N ASP A 203 -3.80 7.55 8.50
CA ASP A 203 -4.80 7.35 9.54
C ASP A 203 -5.39 8.72 9.95
N ILE A 204 -6.61 8.97 9.51
CA ILE A 204 -7.32 10.23 9.77
C ILE A 204 -7.84 10.33 11.21
N SER A 205 -7.87 9.23 11.96
CA SER A 205 -8.41 9.16 13.32
C SER A 205 -7.36 9.41 14.41
N GLU A 206 -6.09 9.16 14.10
CA GLU A 206 -4.99 9.21 15.07
C GLU A 206 -4.64 10.59 15.62
N PRO A 207 -4.69 11.69 14.84
CA PRO A 207 -4.44 13.03 15.38
C PRO A 207 -5.42 13.42 16.49
N LEU A 208 -6.62 12.84 16.50
CA LEU A 208 -7.65 13.08 17.52
C LEU A 208 -7.35 12.34 18.84
N SER A 209 -6.51 11.30 18.80
CA SER A 209 -6.06 10.54 19.97
C SER A 209 -4.61 10.84 20.38
N GLY A 210 -3.97 11.83 19.75
CA GLY A 210 -2.59 12.24 20.03
C GLY A 210 -1.51 11.43 19.31
N ASN A 211 -1.89 10.59 18.34
CA ASN A 211 -0.99 9.75 17.55
C ASN A 211 -0.62 10.42 16.21
N GLU A 212 0.45 9.92 15.56
CA GLU A 212 0.93 10.47 14.29
C GLU A 212 -0.09 10.23 13.14
N PRO A 213 -0.33 11.19 12.22
CA PRO A 213 -1.33 11.04 11.14
C PRO A 213 -0.96 10.00 10.07
N ILE A 214 0.29 9.51 10.05
CA ILE A 214 0.82 8.62 9.02
C ILE A 214 1.50 7.44 9.70
N LYS A 215 1.01 6.23 9.42
CA LYS A 215 1.68 5.00 9.81
C LYS A 215 2.66 4.60 8.74
N THR A 216 3.92 4.45 9.14
CA THR A 216 4.98 3.90 8.30
C THR A 216 5.22 2.45 8.69
N PHE A 217 5.25 1.57 7.68
CA PHE A 217 5.47 0.15 7.90
C PHE A 217 6.89 -0.28 7.50
N GLY A 218 7.40 -1.27 8.22
CA GLY A 218 8.64 -1.95 7.90
C GLY A 218 8.53 -2.81 6.63
N PRO A 219 9.66 -3.22 6.05
CA PRO A 219 9.67 -4.02 4.83
C PRO A 219 8.92 -5.36 5.01
N ALA A 220 8.23 -5.79 3.95
CA ALA A 220 7.53 -7.07 3.93
C ALA A 220 8.49 -8.23 4.27
N ARG A 221 8.07 -9.12 5.17
CA ARG A 221 8.84 -10.33 5.56
C ARG A 221 8.69 -11.43 4.51
N VAL A 222 9.19 -11.16 3.31
CA VAL A 222 9.19 -12.08 2.18
C VAL A 222 10.63 -12.41 1.82
N ASN A 223 10.93 -13.66 1.46
CA ASN A 223 12.27 -14.05 1.01
C ASN A 223 12.57 -13.40 -0.34
N THR A 224 13.13 -12.19 -0.32
CA THR A 224 13.42 -11.34 -1.48
C THR A 224 14.82 -11.59 -2.05
N ALA A 225 15.47 -12.71 -1.73
CA ALA A 225 16.80 -13.02 -2.24
C ALA A 225 16.86 -12.86 -3.78
N GLY A 226 17.48 -11.76 -4.24
CA GLY A 226 17.64 -11.43 -5.66
C GLY A 226 16.67 -10.38 -6.24
N LEU A 227 15.67 -9.90 -5.49
CA LEU A 227 14.81 -8.79 -5.93
C LEU A 227 15.33 -7.46 -5.36
N ILE A 228 15.71 -6.54 -6.25
CA ILE A 228 16.07 -5.17 -5.85
C ILE A 228 14.78 -4.50 -5.35
N LEU A 229 14.63 -4.41 -4.02
CA LEU A 229 13.64 -3.56 -3.43
C LEU A 229 14.00 -2.11 -3.79
N PRO A 230 13.04 -1.28 -4.26
CA PRO A 230 13.30 0.13 -4.47
C PRO A 230 13.82 0.70 -3.14
N GLN A 231 15.04 1.21 -3.16
CA GLN A 231 15.60 1.93 -2.02
C GLN A 231 14.60 2.99 -1.59
N GLN A 232 14.37 3.11 -0.29
CA GLN A 232 13.65 4.23 0.29
C GLN A 232 14.23 5.51 -0.29
N THR A 233 13.54 6.14 -1.23
CA THR A 233 13.79 7.53 -1.57
C THR A 233 13.36 8.33 -0.36
N LEU A 234 14.32 8.54 0.55
CA LEU A 234 14.26 9.64 1.50
C LEU A 234 13.83 10.86 0.70
N LEU A 235 12.67 11.42 1.03
CA LEU A 235 12.11 12.59 0.38
C LEU A 235 13.21 13.64 0.19
N PRO A 236 13.33 14.27 -0.99
CA PRO A 236 14.36 15.28 -1.22
C PRO A 236 14.18 16.40 -0.20
N ARG A 237 15.21 16.58 0.64
CA ARG A 237 15.32 17.67 1.62
C ARG A 237 15.33 18.99 0.84
N ARG A 238 14.34 19.85 1.09
CA ARG A 238 14.39 21.28 0.77
C ARG A 238 14.56 22.04 2.06
#